data_AF-K1U8R3-F1
#
_entry.id   AF-K1U8R3-F1
#
_cell.length_a   1.000
_cell.length_b   1.000
_cell.length_c   1.000
_cell.angle_alpha   90.00
_cell.angle_beta   90.00
_cell.angle_gamma   90.00
#
_symmetry.space_group_name_H-M   'P 1'
#
loop_
_entity.id
_entity.type
_entity.pdbx_description
1 polymer ?
#
loop_
_entity_poly.entity_id
_entity_poly.type
_entity_poly.pdbx_seq_one_letter_code
_entity_poly.pdbx_strand_id
1 'polypeptide(L)'
;TTEFLRQEDKKTNSECRTCCCTAGYNQITIEANGDIFPCNLFVEPEFRLGTMSEIDDLRKLFYTNDGFFVCPCVQKFEPSEFEPCKNCNINYFCWSCVYPMYKIDEKEFKERCAYKKEILKNI
;
A
#
# COMPACT_ATOMS: atom_id res chain seq x y z
N THR A 1 29.75 -6.27 -44.64
CA THR A 1 28.48 -5.65 -45.08
C THR A 1 27.41 -6.21 -44.19
N THR A 2 26.88 -5.58 -43.15
CA THR A 2 26.73 -4.18 -42.71
C THR A 2 26.60 -4.29 -41.19
N GLU A 3 27.47 -3.71 -40.37
CA GLU A 3 27.33 -2.35 -39.86
C GLU A 3 25.95 -2.02 -39.24
N PHE A 4 26.00 -1.76 -37.93
CA PHE A 4 25.17 -0.84 -37.15
C PHE A 4 23.65 -0.99 -37.19
N LEU A 5 23.08 -1.48 -36.07
CA LEU A 5 22.04 -0.72 -35.36
C LEU A 5 22.27 -0.85 -33.84
N ARG A 6 22.90 0.21 -33.33
CA ARG A 6 22.95 0.61 -31.92
C ARG A 6 21.52 0.56 -31.37
N GLN A 7 21.21 -0.39 -30.48
CA GLN A 7 19.95 -0.32 -29.73
C GLN A 7 20.03 0.90 -28.82
N GLU A 8 19.31 1.93 -29.23
CA GLU A 8 19.14 3.20 -28.55
C GLU A 8 18.62 2.95 -27.13
N ASP A 9 19.15 3.73 -26.19
CA ASP A 9 18.72 3.80 -24.80
C ASP A 9 17.19 3.85 -24.71
N LYS A 10 16.57 2.71 -24.36
CA LYS A 10 15.20 2.72 -23.87
C LYS A 10 15.23 3.50 -22.56
N LYS A 11 14.92 4.80 -22.62
CA LYS A 11 14.33 5.53 -21.50
C LYS A 11 13.15 4.69 -21.04
N THR A 12 13.36 3.87 -20.03
CA THR A 12 12.29 3.16 -19.35
C THR A 12 11.39 4.25 -18.81
N ASN A 13 10.25 4.45 -19.47
CA ASN A 13 9.16 5.22 -18.93
C ASN A 13 8.79 4.51 -17.64
N SER A 14 9.34 4.97 -16.51
CA SER A 14 9.07 4.37 -15.22
C SER A 14 7.59 4.57 -14.97
N GLU A 15 6.79 3.52 -15.15
CA GLU A 15 5.37 3.55 -14.84
C GLU A 15 5.23 4.09 -13.42
N CYS A 16 4.71 5.32 -13.31
CA CYS A 16 4.47 5.95 -12.03
C CYS A 16 3.25 5.26 -11.43
N ARG A 17 3.49 4.30 -10.52
CA ARG A 17 2.42 3.59 -9.82
C ARG A 17 2.07 4.35 -8.55
N THR A 18 0.78 4.60 -8.37
CA THR A 18 0.24 5.18 -7.16
C THR A 18 -0.04 4.11 -6.11
N CYS A 19 -0.12 4.52 -4.84
CA CYS A 19 -0.62 3.68 -3.78
C CYS A 19 -2.11 3.43 -4.01
N CYS A 20 -2.47 2.19 -4.33
CA CYS A 20 -3.85 1.74 -4.54
C CYS A 20 -4.12 0.52 -3.65
N CYS A 21 -3.93 0.68 -2.35
CA CYS A 21 -4.18 -0.39 -1.39
C CYS A 21 -5.68 -0.70 -1.36
N THR A 22 -6.01 -1.99 -1.19
CA THR A 22 -7.39 -2.45 -1.04
C THR A 22 -7.61 -3.38 0.14
N ALA A 23 -6.68 -3.37 1.11
CA ALA A 23 -6.69 -4.24 2.29
C ALA A 23 -8.03 -4.13 3.04
N GLY A 24 -8.74 -5.25 3.19
CA GLY A 24 -10.08 -5.32 3.78
C GLY A 24 -11.22 -4.71 2.95
N TYR A 25 -10.94 -4.06 1.81
CA TYR A 25 -11.97 -3.54 0.90
C TYR A 25 -12.43 -4.60 -0.09
N ASN A 26 -11.50 -5.22 -0.82
CA ASN A 26 -11.78 -6.29 -1.78
C ASN A 26 -10.84 -7.50 -1.66
N GLN A 27 -9.94 -7.47 -0.68
CA GLN A 27 -9.04 -8.57 -0.33
C GLN A 27 -9.08 -8.76 1.19
N ILE A 28 -8.92 -10.02 1.61
CA ILE A 28 -8.72 -10.43 3.00
C ILE A 28 -7.76 -11.62 2.99
N THR A 29 -7.13 -11.87 4.14
CA THR A 29 -6.35 -13.10 4.39
C THR A 29 -7.01 -13.88 5.50
N ILE A 30 -7.05 -15.20 5.35
CA ILE A 30 -7.56 -16.12 6.39
C ILE A 30 -6.40 -17.02 6.75
N GLU A 31 -5.98 -16.97 8.02
CA GLU A 31 -4.90 -17.80 8.55
C GLU A 31 -5.38 -19.22 8.86
N ALA A 32 -4.45 -20.16 9.07
CA ALA A 32 -4.77 -21.57 9.28
C ALA A 32 -5.63 -21.83 10.53
N ASN A 33 -5.59 -20.93 11.52
CA ASN A 33 -6.43 -20.98 12.72
C ASN A 33 -7.84 -20.40 12.50
N GLY A 34 -8.13 -19.87 11.31
CA GLY A 34 -9.39 -19.22 10.96
C GLY A 34 -9.47 -17.74 11.32
N ASP A 35 -8.42 -17.12 11.87
CA ASP A 35 -8.38 -15.66 12.04
C ASP A 35 -8.37 -14.97 10.66
N ILE A 36 -9.08 -13.85 10.55
CA ILE A 36 -9.24 -13.10 9.30
C ILE A 36 -8.59 -11.71 9.43
N PHE A 37 -7.86 -11.31 8.40
CA PHE A 37 -7.05 -10.11 8.35
C PHE A 37 -7.27 -9.31 7.05
N PRO A 38 -6.91 -8.01 7.01
CA PRO A 38 -7.12 -7.16 5.84
C PRO A 38 -6.31 -7.56 4.61
N CYS A 39 -5.10 -8.09 4.81
CA CYS A 39 -4.27 -8.67 3.76
C CYS A 39 -3.16 -9.52 4.42
N ASN A 40 -2.34 -10.17 3.60
CA ASN A 40 -1.32 -11.11 4.07
C ASN A 40 -0.12 -10.46 4.78
N LEU A 41 -0.02 -9.12 4.76
CA LEU A 41 1.01 -8.39 5.48
C LEU A 41 0.53 -7.90 6.85
N PHE A 42 -0.76 -7.56 6.99
CA PHE A 42 -1.36 -7.07 8.24
C PHE A 42 -1.96 -8.22 9.07
N VAL A 43 -1.13 -9.19 9.47
CA VAL A 43 -1.54 -10.40 10.21
C VAL A 43 -1.31 -10.29 11.73
N GLU A 44 -0.98 -9.10 12.22
CA GLU A 44 -0.84 -8.84 13.65
C GLU A 44 -2.21 -8.71 14.35
N PRO A 45 -2.34 -9.07 15.64
CA PRO A 45 -3.62 -9.08 16.35
C PRO A 45 -4.40 -7.77 16.31
N GLU A 46 -3.72 -6.61 16.25
CA GLU A 46 -4.35 -5.29 16.13
C GLU A 46 -5.10 -5.05 14.81
N PHE A 47 -4.85 -5.86 13.78
CA PHE A 47 -5.51 -5.76 12.47
C PHE A 47 -6.60 -6.81 12.25
N ARG A 48 -6.78 -7.74 13.19
CA ARG A 48 -7.75 -8.83 13.05
C ARG A 48 -9.16 -8.29 12.82
N LEU A 49 -9.81 -8.78 11.76
CA LEU A 49 -11.17 -8.42 11.35
C LEU A 49 -12.23 -9.35 11.98
N GLY A 50 -11.85 -10.56 12.37
CA GLY A 50 -12.71 -11.54 13.02
C GLY A 50 -12.15 -12.96 12.89
N THR A 51 -12.97 -13.96 13.23
CA THR A 51 -12.64 -15.39 13.09
C THR A 51 -13.70 -16.10 12.26
N MET A 52 -13.31 -17.06 11.44
CA MET A 52 -14.20 -17.90 10.62
C MET A 52 -15.34 -18.57 11.42
N SER A 53 -15.14 -18.85 12.71
CA SER A 53 -16.17 -19.44 13.58
C SER A 53 -17.28 -18.46 13.99
N GLU A 54 -17.07 -17.16 13.81
CA GLU A 54 -17.96 -16.08 14.26
C GLU A 54 -18.71 -15.41 13.11
N ILE A 55 -18.47 -15.84 11.86
CA ILE A 55 -18.91 -15.14 10.66
C ILE A 55 -19.77 -16.06 9.80
N ASP A 56 -21.05 -15.70 9.67
CA ASP A 56 -22.00 -16.44 8.84
C ASP A 56 -21.91 -16.08 7.35
N ASP A 57 -21.33 -14.90 7.03
CA ASP A 57 -21.25 -14.37 5.67
C ASP A 57 -19.99 -13.51 5.48
N LEU A 58 -19.04 -14.01 4.69
CA LEU A 58 -17.77 -13.33 4.39
C LEU A 58 -17.97 -11.94 3.76
N ARG A 59 -19.08 -11.71 3.04
CA ARG A 59 -19.35 -10.42 2.40
C ARG A 59 -19.46 -9.27 3.41
N LYS A 60 -19.84 -9.59 4.65
CA LYS A 60 -19.95 -8.61 5.75
C LYS A 60 -18.59 -8.09 6.23
N LEU A 61 -17.49 -8.74 5.85
CA LEU A 61 -16.14 -8.33 6.22
C LEU A 61 -15.53 -7.31 5.25
N PHE A 62 -16.07 -7.22 4.03
CA PHE A 62 -15.55 -6.33 3.01
C PHE A 62 -16.16 -4.93 3.18
N TYR A 63 -15.31 -3.93 3.41
CA TYR A 63 -15.70 -2.54 3.66
C TYR A 63 -16.02 -1.79 2.37
N THR A 64 -17.09 -2.18 1.67
CA THR A 64 -17.35 -1.74 0.28
C THR A 64 -18.13 -0.42 0.13
N ASN A 65 -18.71 0.13 1.20
CA ASN A 65 -19.74 1.20 1.10
C ASN A 65 -19.33 2.58 1.63
N ASP A 66 -18.12 2.75 2.15
CA ASP A 66 -17.85 3.89 3.05
C ASP A 66 -17.02 5.01 2.41
N GLY A 67 -16.83 5.00 1.08
CA GLY A 67 -15.96 5.96 0.39
C GLY A 67 -14.46 5.76 0.67
N PHE A 68 -14.11 4.75 1.46
CA PHE A 68 -12.76 4.32 1.75
C PHE A 68 -12.37 3.12 0.88
N PHE A 69 -11.10 3.06 0.52
CA PHE A 69 -10.54 1.96 -0.28
C PHE A 69 -9.79 0.93 0.56
N VAL A 70 -9.73 1.11 1.88
CA VAL A 70 -9.15 0.15 2.85
C VAL A 70 -10.05 0.05 4.09
N CYS A 71 -9.90 -1.03 4.86
CA CYS A 71 -10.62 -1.18 6.12
C CYS A 71 -10.15 -0.16 7.19
N PRO A 72 -11.00 0.15 8.19
CA PRO A 72 -10.72 1.19 9.19
C PRO A 72 -9.40 1.00 9.96
N CYS A 73 -9.00 -0.24 10.26
CA CYS A 73 -7.75 -0.49 11.00
C CYS A 73 -6.47 -0.19 10.20
N VAL A 74 -6.56 -0.15 8.87
CA VAL A 74 -5.44 0.15 7.95
C VAL A 74 -5.46 1.60 7.48
N GLN A 75 -6.62 2.27 7.50
CA GLN A 75 -6.84 3.62 6.99
C GLN A 75 -5.81 4.66 7.44
N LYS A 76 -5.34 4.60 8.69
CA LYS A 76 -4.32 5.51 9.24
C LYS A 76 -2.96 5.46 8.51
N PHE A 77 -2.73 4.44 7.69
CA PHE A 77 -1.53 4.27 6.88
C PHE A 77 -1.73 4.67 5.41
N GLU A 78 -2.92 5.12 5.02
CA GLU A 78 -3.11 5.70 3.69
C GLU A 78 -2.25 6.95 3.53
N PRO A 79 -1.67 7.24 2.35
CA PRO A 79 -0.83 8.41 2.15
C PRO A 79 -1.49 9.76 2.51
N SER A 80 -2.82 9.85 2.42
CA SER A 80 -3.59 11.04 2.84
C SER A 80 -3.79 11.15 4.35
N GLU A 81 -3.67 10.05 5.08
CA GLU A 81 -3.92 10.00 6.53
C GLU A 81 -2.62 9.88 7.34
N PHE A 82 -1.57 9.31 6.74
CA PHE A 82 -0.29 9.09 7.39
C PHE A 82 0.40 10.44 7.70
N GLU A 83 0.47 10.79 8.98
CA GLU A 83 0.93 12.10 9.47
C GLU A 83 2.19 12.66 8.78
N PRO A 84 3.28 11.88 8.60
CA PRO A 84 4.46 12.36 7.89
C PRO A 84 4.26 12.69 6.40
N CYS A 85 3.20 12.18 5.78
CA CYS A 85 2.94 12.27 4.34
C CYS A 85 1.67 13.06 3.97
N LYS A 86 0.72 13.26 4.88
CA LYS A 86 -0.62 13.81 4.57
C LYS A 86 -0.62 15.16 3.84
N ASN A 87 0.38 16.01 4.12
CA ASN A 87 0.53 17.33 3.50
C ASN A 87 1.55 17.36 2.34
N CYS A 88 2.04 16.21 1.89
CA CYS A 88 3.00 16.10 0.80
C CYS A 88 2.27 15.92 -0.54
N ASN A 89 2.59 16.76 -1.52
CA ASN A 89 1.95 16.77 -2.84
C ASN A 89 2.21 15.52 -3.70
N ILE A 90 3.20 14.71 -3.34
CA ILE A 90 3.57 13.47 -4.06
C ILE A 90 3.27 12.19 -3.25
N ASN A 91 2.53 12.28 -2.15
CA ASN A 91 2.35 11.19 -1.19
C ASN A 91 1.87 9.87 -1.84
N TYR A 92 0.87 9.91 -2.72
CA TYR A 92 0.34 8.73 -3.40
C TYR A 92 1.33 8.12 -4.40
N PHE A 93 2.29 8.87 -4.93
CA PHE A 93 3.32 8.37 -5.85
C PHE A 93 4.54 7.79 -5.13
N CYS A 94 4.71 8.10 -3.84
CA CYS A 94 5.85 7.64 -3.04
C CYS A 94 5.75 6.15 -2.65
N TRP A 95 4.55 5.58 -2.64
CA TRP A 95 4.27 4.27 -2.04
C TRP A 95 3.51 3.37 -3.00
N SER A 96 3.85 2.08 -2.97
CA SER A 96 3.10 1.03 -3.68
C SER A 96 2.23 0.19 -2.74
N CYS A 97 2.47 0.29 -1.43
CA CYS A 97 1.77 -0.41 -0.37
C CYS A 97 1.81 0.46 0.90
N VAL A 98 0.78 0.36 1.74
CA VAL A 98 0.69 1.08 3.02
C VAL A 98 1.38 0.34 4.18
N TYR A 99 1.62 -0.98 4.06
CA TYR A 99 2.27 -1.78 5.10
C TYR A 99 3.64 -1.25 5.56
N PRO A 100 4.53 -0.77 4.67
CA PRO A 100 5.76 -0.13 5.12
C PRO A 100 5.53 1.03 6.09
N MET A 101 4.42 1.78 5.97
CA MET A 101 4.14 2.90 6.89
C MET A 101 3.82 2.44 8.32
N TYR A 102 3.43 1.19 8.50
CA TYR A 102 3.25 0.56 9.80
C TYR A 102 4.57 0.10 10.44
N LYS A 103 5.51 -0.41 9.64
CA LYS A 103 6.77 -1.01 10.13
C LYS A 103 7.96 -0.06 10.14
N ILE A 104 7.96 0.96 9.30
CA ILE A 104 9.11 1.82 9.07
C ILE A 104 9.44 2.67 10.30
N ASP A 105 10.71 2.72 10.67
CA ASP A 105 11.18 3.62 11.71
C ASP A 105 11.44 5.03 11.17
N GLU A 106 11.64 5.99 12.08
CA GLU A 106 11.82 7.40 11.71
C GLU A 106 13.05 7.63 10.82
N LYS A 107 14.14 6.89 11.05
CA LYS A 107 15.39 7.04 10.29
C LYS A 107 15.21 6.51 8.87
N GLU A 108 14.72 5.27 8.74
CA GLU A 108 14.44 4.65 7.44
C GLU A 108 13.42 5.49 6.64
N PHE A 109 12.40 6.03 7.32
CA PHE A 109 11.42 6.91 6.69
C PHE A 109 12.08 8.16 6.10
N LYS A 110 12.95 8.84 6.85
CA LYS A 110 13.63 10.07 6.38
C LYS A 110 14.51 9.79 5.17
N GLU A 111 15.31 8.72 5.21
CA GLU A 111 16.19 8.31 4.12
C GLU A 111 15.37 8.00 2.85
N ARG A 112 14.30 7.21 2.99
CA ARG A 112 13.39 6.90 1.89
C ARG A 112 12.69 8.15 1.34
N CYS A 113 12.21 9.03 2.21
CA CYS A 113 11.48 10.24 1.84
C CYS A 113 12.37 11.17 1.00
N ALA A 114 13.63 11.36 1.41
CA ALA A 114 14.61 12.14 0.64
C ALA A 114 14.85 11.53 -0.75
N TYR A 115 15.06 10.22 -0.82
CA TYR A 115 15.25 9.50 -2.09
C TYR A 115 14.03 9.63 -3.02
N LYS A 116 12.81 9.46 -2.49
CA LYS A 116 11.57 9.57 -3.27
C LYS A 116 11.32 10.97 -3.79
N LYS A 117 11.58 12.00 -2.98
CA LYS A 117 11.47 13.40 -3.41
C LYS A 117 12.42 13.71 -4.57
N GLU A 118 13.64 13.16 -4.56
CA GLU A 118 14.60 13.40 -5.64
C GLU A 118 14.17 12.73 -6.95
N ILE A 119 13.62 11.52 -6.89
CA ILE A 119 13.12 10.81 -8.09
C ILE A 119 11.87 11.48 -8.66
N LEU A 120 10.96 11.92 -7.78
CA LEU A 120 9.65 12.44 -8.16
C LEU A 120 9.64 13.98 -8.25
N LYS A 121 10.80 14.64 -8.20
CA LYS A 121 10.91 16.12 -8.21
C LYS A 121 10.33 16.80 -9.47
N ASN A 122 10.19 16.03 -10.55
CA ASN A 122 9.71 16.50 -11.86
C ASN A 122 8.30 15.97 -12.19
N ILE A 123 7.63 15.33 -11.23
CA ILE A 123 6.20 14.98 -11.31
C ILE A 123 5.39 16.15 -10.74
#